data_AF-A0A3M2V3E5-F1
#
_entry.id   AF-A0A3M2V3E5-F1
#
_cell.length_a   1.000
_cell.length_b   1.000
_cell.length_c   1.000
_cell.angle_alpha   90.00
_cell.angle_beta   90.00
_cell.angle_gamma   90.00
#
_symmetry.space_group_name_H-M   'P 1'
#
loop_
_entity.id
_entity.type
_entity.pdbx_description
1 polymer ?
#
loop_
_entity_poly.entity_id
_entity_poly.type
_entity_poly.pdbx_seq_one_letter_code
_entity_poly.pdbx_strand_id
1 'polypeptide(L)'
;MYLQSCSGGLFAGETLHLQLHAGPHTQVHVSTGAATVAHSMLEQPARQTVTLIAETGALLEYLPMATILFPQARLHSVVNVTLHPNARVMLCDAFCLHVPPGSAGLPGFYRADLHIRCPAGTLLAGDR
;
A
#
# COMPACT_ATOMS: atom_id res chain seq x y z
N MET A 1 12.76 -7.67 -5.91
CA MET A 1 12.74 -6.39 -6.65
C MET A 1 12.56 -5.26 -5.67
N TYR A 2 13.28 -4.16 -5.84
CA TYR A 2 13.08 -2.94 -5.05
C TYR A 2 12.41 -1.88 -5.93
N LEU A 3 11.24 -1.42 -5.51
CA LEU A 3 10.56 -0.27 -6.08
C LEU A 3 11.14 1.00 -5.46
N GLN A 4 11.64 1.90 -6.31
CA GLN A 4 12.14 3.20 -5.90
C GLN A 4 11.23 4.28 -6.47
N SER A 5 10.69 5.12 -5.59
CA SER A 5 10.07 6.37 -5.99
C SER A 5 11.15 7.45 -6.12
N CYS A 6 11.07 8.27 -7.17
CA CYS A 6 11.87 9.48 -7.28
C CYS A 6 11.14 10.72 -6.70
N SER A 7 9.93 10.54 -6.15
CA SER A 7 9.20 11.58 -5.42
C SER A 7 9.74 11.73 -4.00
N GLY A 8 9.55 12.91 -3.41
CA GLY A 8 9.76 13.15 -1.98
C GLY A 8 8.66 12.57 -1.07
N GLY A 9 7.62 11.94 -1.61
CA GLY A 9 6.50 11.38 -0.85
C GLY A 9 5.17 11.46 -1.59
N LEU A 10 4.08 11.41 -0.82
CA LEU A 10 2.71 11.68 -1.27
C LEU A 10 2.26 13.06 -0.77
N PHE A 11 1.70 13.87 -1.67
CA PHE A 11 1.26 15.24 -1.44
C PHE A 11 -0.27 15.39 -1.62
N ALA A 12 -0.81 16.54 -1.21
CA ALA A 12 -2.24 16.82 -1.25
C ALA A 12 -2.81 16.65 -2.67
N GLY A 13 -3.94 15.93 -2.77
CA GLY A 13 -4.64 15.69 -4.03
C GLY A 13 -4.02 14.63 -4.95
N GLU A 14 -2.88 14.03 -4.59
CA GLU A 14 -2.28 12.99 -5.43
C GLU A 14 -3.09 11.69 -5.41
N THR A 15 -3.13 11.03 -6.57
CA THR A 15 -3.67 9.69 -6.73
C THR A 15 -2.62 8.78 -7.36
N LEU A 16 -2.10 7.82 -6.59
CA LEU A 16 -1.08 6.88 -7.02
C LEU A 16 -1.66 5.48 -7.23
N HIS A 17 -1.27 4.85 -8.33
CA HIS A 17 -1.64 3.47 -8.65
C HIS A 17 -0.39 2.62 -8.89
N LEU A 18 -0.29 1.50 -8.17
CA LEU A 18 0.72 0.47 -8.37
C LEU A 18 0.01 -0.85 -8.70
N GLN A 19 0.45 -1.53 -9.76
CA GLN A 19 -0.03 -2.87 -10.08
C GLN A 19 1.14 -3.84 -10.17
N LEU A 20 1.04 -4.95 -9.43
CA LEU A 20 1.97 -6.07 -9.49
C LEU A 20 1.22 -7.31 -9.95
N HIS A 21 1.69 -7.90 -11.05
CA HIS A 21 1.09 -9.11 -11.62
C HIS A 21 2.14 -10.22 -11.65
N ALA A 22 1.95 -11.21 -10.80
CA ALA A 22 2.73 -12.44 -10.75
C ALA A 22 2.02 -13.51 -11.60
N GLY A 23 2.62 -13.84 -12.74
CA GLY A 23 2.11 -14.88 -13.64
C GLY A 23 2.17 -16.29 -13.03
N PRO A 24 1.67 -17.32 -13.74
CA PRO A 24 1.56 -18.67 -13.20
C PRO A 24 2.90 -19.21 -12.71
N HIS A 25 2.91 -19.86 -11.55
CA HIS A 25 4.08 -20.49 -10.94
C HIS A 25 5.29 -19.56 -10.68
N THR A 26 5.12 -18.24 -10.79
CA THR A 26 6.18 -17.28 -10.50
C THR A 26 6.38 -17.13 -8.99
N GLN A 27 7.59 -16.74 -8.58
CA GLN A 27 7.87 -16.37 -7.20
C GLN A 27 8.58 -15.02 -7.22
N VAL A 28 8.01 -14.04 -6.54
CA VAL A 28 8.55 -12.69 -6.52
C VAL A 28 8.39 -12.05 -5.15
N HIS A 29 9.49 -11.44 -4.71
CA HIS A 29 9.52 -10.55 -3.57
C HIS A 29 9.65 -9.11 -4.05
N VAL A 30 8.76 -8.24 -3.60
CA VAL A 30 8.74 -6.82 -3.92
C VAL A 30 8.74 -6.02 -2.62
N SER A 31 9.71 -5.12 -2.48
CA SER A 31 9.80 -4.17 -1.37
C SER A 31 10.13 -2.77 -1.89
N THR A 32 10.12 -1.77 -1.03
CA THR A 32 10.51 -0.40 -1.39
C THR A 32 11.92 -0.11 -0.88
N GLY A 33 12.71 0.64 -1.65
CA GLY A 33 14.06 1.03 -1.23
C GLY A 33 14.10 2.08 -0.11
N ALA A 34 12.96 2.73 0.15
CA ALA A 34 12.77 3.72 1.19
C ALA A 34 11.34 3.68 1.71
N ALA A 35 11.13 4.28 2.88
CA ALA A 35 9.80 4.52 3.42
C ALA A 35 9.06 5.57 2.58
N THR A 36 7.76 5.36 2.34
CA THR A 36 6.91 6.39 1.72
C THR A 36 6.55 7.43 2.77
N VAL A 37 6.80 8.71 2.50
CA VAL A 37 6.37 9.81 3.37
C VAL A 37 5.04 10.36 2.88
N ALA A 38 4.02 10.41 3.72
CA ALA A 38 2.79 11.15 3.46
C ALA A 38 2.90 12.52 4.12
N HIS A 39 2.99 13.58 3.30
CA HIS A 39 3.14 14.96 3.75
C HIS A 39 1.84 15.54 4.30
N SER A 40 1.91 16.74 4.90
CA SER A 40 0.74 17.48 5.37
C SER A 40 -0.22 17.84 4.23
N MET A 41 -1.53 17.65 4.43
CA MET A 41 -2.55 17.81 3.40
C MET A 41 -3.71 18.68 3.89
N LEU A 42 -3.63 19.99 3.66
CA LEU A 42 -4.66 20.94 4.14
C LEU A 42 -5.91 20.92 3.27
N GLU A 43 -5.75 20.88 1.95
CA GLU A 43 -6.86 21.02 1.00
C GLU A 43 -7.54 19.67 0.75
N GLN A 44 -6.83 18.75 0.09
CA GLN A 44 -7.38 17.48 -0.39
C GLN A 44 -6.57 16.29 0.12
N PRO A 45 -7.22 15.18 0.49
CA PRO A 45 -6.52 13.96 0.84
C PRO A 45 -5.83 13.36 -0.39
N ALA A 46 -4.77 12.58 -0.15
CA ALA A 46 -4.16 11.75 -1.17
C ALA A 46 -4.76 10.34 -1.15
N ARG A 47 -4.63 9.64 -2.27
CA ARG A 47 -5.05 8.25 -2.40
C ARG A 47 -3.95 7.40 -3.02
N GLN A 48 -3.66 6.26 -2.40
CA GLN A 48 -2.78 5.23 -2.96
C GLN A 48 -3.59 3.95 -3.20
N THR A 49 -3.43 3.33 -4.36
CA THR A 49 -4.00 2.00 -4.65
C THR A 49 -2.91 1.05 -5.09
N VAL A 50 -2.80 -0.07 -4.38
CA VAL A 50 -1.94 -1.19 -4.77
C VAL A 50 -2.84 -2.34 -5.22
N THR A 51 -2.62 -2.83 -6.43
CA THR A 51 -3.30 -4.00 -6.98
C THR A 51 -2.31 -5.15 -7.11
N LEU A 52 -2.56 -6.24 -6.40
CA LEU A 52 -1.77 -7.46 -6.41
C LEU A 52 -2.55 -8.56 -7.12
N ILE A 53 -2.00 -9.10 -8.20
CA ILE A 53 -2.60 -10.23 -8.92
C ILE A 53 -1.62 -11.38 -8.84
N ALA A 54 -2.00 -12.43 -8.11
CA ALA A 54 -1.24 -13.67 -8.03
C ALA A 54 -2.00 -14.76 -8.79
N GLU A 55 -1.47 -15.14 -9.95
CA GLU A 55 -2.02 -16.23 -10.76
C GLU A 55 -1.74 -17.61 -10.14
N THR A 56 -2.35 -18.64 -10.72
CA THR A 56 -2.33 -20.01 -10.20
C THR A 56 -0.91 -20.47 -9.86
N GLY A 57 -0.71 -20.92 -8.61
CA GLY A 57 0.58 -21.40 -8.13
C GLY A 57 1.65 -20.34 -7.90
N ALA A 58 1.35 -19.05 -8.10
CA ALA A 58 2.31 -17.97 -7.86
C ALA A 58 2.53 -17.70 -6.37
N LEU A 59 3.72 -17.20 -6.02
CA LEU A 59 4.03 -16.56 -4.74
C LEU A 59 4.35 -15.08 -5.00
N LEU A 60 3.51 -14.18 -4.50
CA LEU A 60 3.70 -12.74 -4.58
C LEU A 60 3.86 -12.17 -3.17
N GLU A 61 5.07 -11.75 -2.82
CA GLU A 61 5.34 -11.04 -1.57
C GLU A 61 5.45 -9.54 -1.86
N TYR A 62 4.59 -8.73 -1.24
CA TYR A 62 4.64 -7.28 -1.27
C TYR A 62 4.86 -6.75 0.14
N LEU A 63 6.12 -6.47 0.46
CA LEU A 63 6.58 -6.12 1.80
C LEU A 63 7.27 -4.74 1.76
N PRO A 64 6.51 -3.65 1.50
CA PRO A 64 7.07 -2.31 1.47
C PRO A 64 7.55 -1.89 2.87
N MET A 65 8.43 -0.90 2.92
CA MET A 65 8.71 -0.20 4.16
C MET A 65 7.45 0.55 4.65
N ALA A 66 7.38 0.81 5.95
CA ALA A 66 6.24 1.51 6.55
C ALA A 66 6.02 2.91 5.93
N THR A 67 4.77 3.33 5.83
CA THR A 67 4.41 4.71 5.47
C THR A 67 4.62 5.62 6.67
N ILE A 68 5.40 6.69 6.51
CA ILE A 68 5.61 7.72 7.53
C ILE A 68 4.54 8.80 7.37
N LEU A 69 3.69 8.96 8.36
CA LEU A 69 2.61 9.95 8.36
C LEU A 69 3.08 11.24 9.05
N PHE A 70 3.16 12.34 8.30
CA PHE A 70 3.44 13.65 8.87
C PHE A 70 2.20 14.28 9.51
N PRO A 71 2.38 15.30 10.37
CA PRO A 71 1.26 16.11 10.87
C PRO A 71 0.30 16.54 9.75
N GLN A 72 -1.00 16.47 10.01
CA GLN A 72 -2.06 16.78 9.05
C GLN A 72 -2.04 15.96 7.73
N ALA A 73 -1.29 14.84 7.65
CA ALA A 73 -1.42 13.92 6.53
C ALA A 73 -2.83 13.32 6.48
N ARG A 74 -3.40 13.21 5.28
CA ARG A 74 -4.75 12.68 5.03
C ARG A 74 -4.68 11.68 3.90
N LEU A 75 -4.37 10.42 4.21
CA LEU A 75 -4.10 9.39 3.21
C LEU A 75 -5.15 8.28 3.24
N HIS A 76 -5.66 7.94 2.07
CA HIS A 76 -6.44 6.72 1.83
C HIS A 76 -5.58 5.68 1.10
N SER A 77 -5.15 4.63 1.79
CA SER A 77 -4.47 3.47 1.24
C SER A 77 -5.51 2.39 0.90
N VAL A 78 -5.46 1.85 -0.31
CA VAL A 78 -6.30 0.72 -0.74
C VAL A 78 -5.43 -0.37 -1.33
N VAL A 79 -5.51 -1.57 -0.77
CA VAL A 79 -4.84 -2.76 -1.31
C VAL A 79 -5.91 -3.72 -1.83
N ASN A 80 -5.85 -4.03 -3.12
CA ASN A 80 -6.71 -5.01 -3.75
C ASN A 80 -5.88 -6.22 -4.16
N VAL A 81 -6.32 -7.41 -3.78
CA VAL A 81 -5.65 -8.67 -4.10
C VAL A 81 -6.61 -9.56 -4.88
N THR A 82 -6.17 -10.03 -6.04
CA THR A 82 -6.79 -11.14 -6.78
C THR A 82 -5.95 -12.38 -6.55
N LEU A 83 -6.50 -13.34 -5.80
CA LEU A 83 -5.83 -14.58 -5.40
C LEU A 83 -6.39 -15.78 -6.18
N HIS A 84 -5.64 -16.29 -7.15
CA HIS A 84 -6.01 -17.49 -7.90
C HIS A 84 -5.84 -18.77 -7.06
N PRO A 85 -6.47 -19.89 -7.46
CA PRO A 85 -6.27 -21.19 -6.81
C PRO A 85 -4.79 -21.55 -6.68
N ASN A 86 -4.40 -22.13 -5.54
CA ASN A 86 -3.02 -22.52 -5.21
C ASN A 86 -1.99 -21.37 -5.20
N ALA A 87 -2.40 -20.12 -5.39
CA ALA A 87 -1.52 -18.96 -5.25
C ALA A 87 -1.33 -18.61 -3.76
N ARG A 88 -0.25 -17.89 -3.47
CA ARG A 88 0.07 -17.37 -2.14
C ARG A 88 0.45 -15.91 -2.26
N VAL A 89 -0.07 -15.10 -1.33
CA VAL A 89 0.30 -13.68 -1.20
C VAL A 89 0.75 -13.44 0.23
N MET A 90 1.90 -12.80 0.39
CA MET A 90 2.34 -12.23 1.65
C MET A 90 2.35 -10.71 1.47
N LEU A 91 1.65 -9.98 2.33
CA LEU A 91 1.60 -8.53 2.26
C LEU A 91 1.78 -7.91 3.65
N CYS A 92 2.37 -6.73 3.69
CA CYS A 92 2.45 -5.91 4.88
C CYS A 92 1.96 -4.50 4.53
N ASP A 93 0.99 -4.00 5.29
CA ASP A 93 0.67 -2.57 5.32
C ASP A 93 0.97 -2.07 6.74
N ALA A 94 1.89 -1.13 6.84
CA ALA A 94 2.40 -0.64 8.10
C ALA A 94 2.60 0.87 8.00
N PHE A 95 2.40 1.56 9.12
CA PHE A 95 2.65 2.99 9.22
C PHE A 95 3.38 3.34 10.51
N CYS A 96 4.03 4.50 10.50
CA CYS A 96 4.52 5.15 11.70
C CYS A 96 4.19 6.64 11.68
N LEU A 97 4.15 7.26 12.86
CA LEU A 97 3.86 8.68 13.00
C LEU A 97 5.17 9.46 13.07
N HIS A 98 5.25 10.56 12.32
CA HIS A 98 6.33 11.52 12.45
C HIS A 98 5.99 12.53 13.56
N VAL A 99 6.54 12.32 14.76
CA VAL A 99 6.30 13.16 15.95
C VAL A 99 7.63 13.75 16.46
N PRO A 100 8.21 14.74 15.77
CA PRO A 100 9.43 15.39 16.25
C PRO A 100 9.20 16.13 17.58
N PRO A 101 10.22 16.22 18.46
CA PRO A 101 10.11 16.93 19.73
C PRO A 101 9.60 18.36 19.54
N GLY A 102 8.62 18.76 20.35
CA GLY A 102 7.99 20.09 20.26
C GLY A 102 6.94 20.24 19.16
N SER A 103 6.66 19.20 18.36
CA SER A 103 5.52 19.19 17.44
C SER A 103 4.27 18.62 18.12
N ALA A 104 3.14 19.31 18.00
CA ALA A 104 1.85 18.89 18.57
C ALA A 104 0.92 18.24 17.53
N GLY A 105 1.47 17.76 16.42
CA GLY A 105 0.69 17.34 15.25
C GLY A 105 0.52 15.84 15.11
N LEU A 106 -0.71 15.37 15.06
CA LEU A 106 -1.06 14.03 14.57
C LEU A 106 -1.39 14.11 13.06
N PRO A 107 -1.32 12.98 12.32
CA PRO A 107 -1.95 12.94 11.01
C PRO A 107 -3.44 13.27 11.12
N GLY A 108 -4.00 13.87 10.07
CA GLY A 108 -5.44 14.12 9.99
C GLY A 108 -6.21 12.80 9.94
N PHE A 109 -5.82 11.91 9.02
CA PHE A 109 -6.24 10.51 9.04
C PHE A 109 -5.31 9.63 8.20
N TYR A 110 -5.30 8.35 8.54
CA TYR A 110 -4.84 7.28 7.67
C TYR A 110 -5.91 6.20 7.64
N ARG A 111 -6.47 5.96 6.45
CA ARG A 111 -7.46 4.91 6.22
C ARG A 111 -6.82 3.84 5.35
N ALA A 112 -6.87 2.60 5.79
CA ALA A 112 -6.34 1.46 5.05
C ALA A 112 -7.48 0.47 4.78
N ASP A 113 -7.82 0.28 3.51
CA ASP A 113 -8.77 -0.77 3.11
C ASP A 113 -8.01 -1.91 2.40
N LEU A 114 -8.21 -3.14 2.85
CA LEU A 114 -7.70 -4.34 2.18
C LEU A 114 -8.88 -5.16 1.66
N HIS A 115 -8.81 -5.57 0.40
CA HIS A 115 -9.76 -6.48 -0.21
C HIS A 115 -9.05 -7.63 -0.89
N ILE A 116 -9.33 -8.86 -0.45
CA ILE A 116 -8.81 -10.08 -1.07
C ILE A 116 -9.97 -10.81 -1.73
N ARG A 117 -9.89 -11.01 -3.04
CA ARG A 117 -10.93 -11.64 -3.86
C ARG A 117 -10.38 -12.82 -4.65
N CYS A 118 -11.23 -13.79 -4.92
CA CYS A 118 -10.93 -14.80 -5.94
C CYS A 118 -11.14 -14.20 -7.35
N PRO A 119 -10.72 -14.91 -8.43
CA PRO A 119 -10.86 -14.41 -9.80
C PRO A 119 -12.32 -14.22 -10.24
N ALA A 120 -13.27 -14.92 -9.62
CA ALA A 120 -14.70 -14.74 -9.86
C ALA A 120 -15.28 -13.48 -9.15
N GLY A 121 -14.45 -12.72 -8.44
CA GLY A 121 -14.83 -11.48 -7.75
C GLY A 121 -15.36 -11.65 -6.32
N THR A 122 -15.56 -12.90 -5.87
CA THR A 122 -16.01 -13.20 -4.50
C THR A 122 -14.97 -12.73 -3.48
N LEU A 123 -15.41 -12.02 -2.44
CA LEU A 123 -14.55 -11.57 -1.34
C LEU A 123 -14.18 -12.79 -0.47
N LEU A 124 -12.88 -13.01 -0.30
CA LEU A 124 -12.32 -14.05 0.55
C LEU A 124 -11.97 -13.51 1.94
N ALA A 125 -11.44 -12.29 2.00
CA ALA A 125 -11.10 -11.57 3.23
C ALA A 125 -11.01 -10.07 2.97
N GLY A 126 -11.09 -9.26 4.02
CA GLY A 126 -10.83 -7.83 3.93
C GLY A 126 -10.70 -7.15 5.29
N ASP A 127 -10.20 -5.92 5.26
CA ASP A 127 -9.97 -5.03 6.40
C ASP A 127 -10.38 -3.59 6.03
N ARG A 128 -10.75 -2.77 7.02
CA ARG A 128 -11.25 -1.39 6.83
C ARG A 128 -10.88 -0.44 7.96
#